data_AF-A0A2I0NAM7-F1
#
_entry.id   AF-A0A2I0NAM7-F1
#
_cell.length_a   1.000
_cell.length_b   1.000
_cell.length_c   1.000
_cell.angle_alpha   90.00
_cell.angle_beta   90.00
_cell.angle_gamma   90.00
#
_symmetry.space_group_name_H-M   'P 1'
#
loop_
_entity.id
_entity.type
_entity.pdbx_description
1 polymer ?
#
loop_
_entity_poly.entity_id
_entity_poly.type
_entity_poly.pdbx_seq_one_letter_code
_entity_poly.pdbx_strand_id
1 'polypeptide(L)'
;MLCPNCYSKIAKEKSVCDVCKFNLKDLKTASNKAVKKVRREGRFDDVIYTSHFPTDLSYKKAFYMTVFGGWFGLHNFYVNKTFKAYFNILSLLLSFIASTLVFTGILGQEFMSITVYVSILFAATLIMWISDLAALLTKSFKVPVVLKKNIEKGKKDDTK
;
A
#
# COMPACT_ATOMS: atom_id res chain seq x y z
N MET A 1 3.17 -13.23 17.20
CA MET A 1 2.98 -12.38 15.99
C MET A 1 1.56 -12.52 15.50
N LEU A 2 1.02 -11.59 14.71
CA LEU A 2 -0.33 -11.74 14.13
C LEU A 2 -0.24 -12.51 12.81
N CYS A 3 -1.22 -13.39 12.57
CA CYS A 3 -1.36 -14.10 11.30
C CYS A 3 -1.67 -13.09 10.19
N PRO A 4 -0.94 -13.08 9.06
CA PRO A 4 -1.22 -12.13 7.98
C PRO A 4 -2.53 -12.46 7.23
N ASN A 5 -3.03 -13.70 7.35
CA ASN A 5 -4.26 -14.14 6.71
C ASN A 5 -5.51 -13.85 7.57
N CYS A 6 -5.54 -14.33 8.83
CA CYS A 6 -6.73 -14.19 9.70
C CYS A 6 -6.54 -13.29 10.93
N TYR A 7 -5.39 -12.62 11.06
CA TYR A 7 -5.06 -11.71 12.18
C TYR A 7 -5.09 -12.33 13.59
N SER A 8 -5.26 -13.65 13.74
CA SER A 8 -5.12 -14.33 15.04
C SER A 8 -3.69 -14.29 15.56
N LYS A 9 -3.51 -14.34 16.89
CA LYS A 9 -2.18 -14.43 17.51
C LYS A 9 -1.56 -15.80 17.27
N ILE A 10 -0.37 -15.82 16.67
CA ILE A 10 0.48 -17.01 16.51
C ILE A 10 1.58 -16.96 17.58
N ALA A 11 1.72 -18.07 18.32
CA ALA A 11 2.81 -18.29 19.27
C ALA A 11 4.17 -18.19 18.56
N LYS A 12 5.17 -17.57 19.21
CA LYS A 12 6.48 -17.30 18.58
C LYS A 12 7.19 -18.56 18.06
N GLU A 13 6.94 -19.70 18.70
CA GLU A 13 7.57 -20.99 18.37
C GLU A 13 6.84 -21.76 17.27
N LYS A 14 5.58 -21.41 16.97
CA LYS A 14 4.76 -22.10 15.98
C LYS A 14 4.90 -21.44 14.62
N SER A 15 5.21 -22.24 13.60
CA SER A 15 5.22 -21.78 12.21
C SER A 15 3.85 -21.82 11.53
N VAL A 16 2.83 -22.35 12.21
CA VAL A 16 1.48 -22.54 11.65
C VAL A 16 0.47 -21.83 12.53
N CYS A 17 -0.47 -21.11 11.90
CA CYS A 17 -1.59 -20.50 12.59
C CYS A 17 -2.60 -21.55 13.03
N ASP A 18 -2.93 -21.61 14.33
CA ASP A 18 -3.87 -22.60 14.87
C ASP A 18 -5.32 -22.39 14.34
N VAL A 19 -5.69 -21.17 13.93
CA VAL A 19 -7.05 -20.83 13.46
C VAL A 19 -7.23 -21.13 11.97
N CYS A 20 -6.39 -20.54 11.11
CA CYS A 20 -6.56 -20.67 9.65
C CYS A 20 -5.58 -21.66 9.00
N LYS A 21 -4.77 -22.38 9.80
CA LYS A 21 -3.76 -23.34 9.34
C LYS A 21 -2.73 -22.75 8.36
N PHE A 22 -2.61 -21.43 8.32
CA PHE A 22 -1.65 -20.74 7.47
C PHE A 22 -0.22 -21.02 7.93
N ASN A 23 0.63 -21.52 7.03
CA ASN A 23 2.03 -21.78 7.31
C ASN A 23 2.89 -20.56 6.98
N LEU A 24 3.61 -20.04 7.97
CA LEU A 24 4.52 -18.91 7.82
C LEU A 24 5.67 -19.21 6.85
N LYS A 25 6.00 -20.47 6.60
CA LYS A 25 6.99 -20.85 5.58
C LYS A 25 6.51 -20.48 4.17
N ASP A 26 5.19 -20.47 3.93
CA ASP A 26 4.60 -20.09 2.64
C ASP A 26 4.89 -18.62 2.29
N LEU A 27 5.09 -17.75 3.30
CA LEU A 27 5.46 -16.33 3.08
C LEU A 27 6.79 -16.18 2.34
N LYS A 28 7.73 -17.12 2.48
CA LYS A 28 9.01 -17.08 1.75
C LYS A 28 8.82 -17.21 0.24
N THR A 29 7.72 -17.82 -0.19
CA THR A 29 7.36 -17.99 -1.59
C THR A 29 6.38 -16.93 -2.10
N ALA A 30 6.03 -15.95 -1.24
CA ALA A 30 5.11 -14.91 -1.61
C ALA A 30 5.77 -13.90 -2.56
N SER A 31 5.00 -13.36 -3.51
CA SER A 31 5.46 -12.36 -4.47
C SER A 31 4.53 -11.15 -4.47
N ASN A 32 5.13 -9.96 -4.45
CA ASN A 32 4.42 -8.70 -4.64
C ASN A 32 4.10 -8.43 -6.13
N LYS A 33 4.95 -8.87 -7.06
CA LYS A 33 4.71 -8.70 -8.52
C LYS A 33 3.40 -9.35 -8.96
N ALA A 34 3.05 -10.50 -8.37
CA ALA A 34 1.81 -11.22 -8.67
C ALA A 34 0.53 -10.47 -8.24
N VAL A 35 0.63 -9.51 -7.30
CA VAL A 35 -0.53 -8.74 -6.81
C VAL A 35 -1.25 -8.00 -7.93
N LYS A 36 -0.52 -7.40 -8.88
CA LYS A 36 -1.14 -6.68 -10.01
C LYS A 36 -1.97 -7.62 -10.88
N LYS A 37 -1.46 -8.83 -11.15
CA LYS A 37 -2.15 -9.84 -11.97
C LYS A 37 -3.45 -10.28 -11.28
N VAL A 38 -3.34 -10.70 -10.02
CA VAL A 38 -4.47 -11.18 -9.21
C VAL A 38 -5.56 -10.12 -9.04
N ARG A 39 -5.19 -8.84 -8.83
CA ARG A 39 -6.18 -7.75 -8.76
C ARG A 39 -6.88 -7.47 -10.09
N ARG A 40 -6.19 -7.60 -11.21
CA ARG A 40 -6.82 -7.45 -12.55
C ARG A 40 -7.83 -8.56 -12.81
N GLU A 41 -7.60 -9.75 -12.28
CA GLU A 41 -8.52 -10.89 -12.33
C GLU A 41 -9.65 -10.81 -11.30
N GLY A 42 -9.74 -9.72 -10.53
CA GLY A 42 -10.79 -9.53 -9.51
C GLY A 42 -10.64 -10.40 -8.26
N ARG A 43 -9.55 -11.17 -8.13
CA ARG A 43 -9.30 -12.11 -7.02
C ARG A 43 -8.70 -11.40 -5.79
N PHE A 44 -9.40 -10.41 -5.24
CA PHE A 44 -8.85 -9.57 -4.17
C PHE A 44 -8.53 -10.34 -2.87
N ASP A 45 -9.27 -11.41 -2.58
CA ASP A 45 -9.10 -12.25 -1.38
C ASP A 45 -7.78 -13.04 -1.36
N ASP A 46 -7.16 -13.23 -2.52
CA ASP A 46 -5.86 -13.89 -2.64
C ASP A 46 -4.68 -12.98 -2.23
N VAL A 47 -4.94 -11.69 -1.98
CA VAL A 47 -3.94 -10.69 -1.60
C VAL A 47 -3.85 -10.58 -0.09
N ILE A 48 -2.69 -10.96 0.46
CA ILE A 48 -2.42 -10.96 1.90
C ILE A 48 -1.50 -9.80 2.23
N TYR A 49 -1.70 -9.15 3.38
CA TYR A 49 -0.83 -8.07 3.85
C TYR A 49 0.13 -8.57 4.93
N THR A 50 1.43 -8.40 4.71
CA THR A 50 2.49 -8.84 5.65
C THR A 50 3.52 -7.74 5.87
N SER A 51 4.11 -7.66 7.07
CA SER A 51 5.26 -6.78 7.32
C SER A 51 6.59 -7.36 6.82
N HIS A 52 6.60 -8.65 6.45
CA HIS A 52 7.79 -9.28 5.88
C HIS A 52 7.92 -8.92 4.40
N PHE A 53 9.01 -8.25 4.04
CA PHE A 53 9.30 -7.93 2.63
C PHE A 53 9.60 -9.21 1.84
N PRO A 54 8.90 -9.46 0.72
CA PRO A 54 9.20 -10.59 -0.16
C PRO A 54 10.51 -10.38 -0.90
N THR A 55 11.08 -11.45 -1.46
CA THR A 55 12.37 -11.42 -2.17
C THR A 55 12.35 -10.55 -3.44
N ASP A 56 11.17 -10.30 -4.01
CA ASP A 56 10.99 -9.46 -5.19
C ASP A 56 10.90 -7.95 -4.89
N LEU A 57 10.91 -7.55 -3.61
CA LEU A 57 10.94 -6.16 -3.16
C LEU A 57 12.17 -5.87 -2.31
N SER A 58 12.74 -4.69 -2.50
CA SER A 58 13.83 -4.20 -1.65
C SER A 58 13.30 -3.23 -0.60
N TYR A 59 13.48 -3.57 0.67
CA TYR A 59 13.17 -2.69 1.80
C TYR A 59 13.89 -1.34 1.67
N LYS A 60 15.19 -1.35 1.31
CA LYS A 60 15.98 -0.12 1.14
C LYS A 60 15.39 0.77 0.05
N LYS A 61 14.99 0.20 -1.10
CA LYS A 61 14.35 0.97 -2.17
C LYS A 61 13.02 1.59 -1.71
N ALA A 62 12.18 0.81 -1.02
CA ALA A 62 10.94 1.33 -0.45
C ALA A 62 11.18 2.47 0.56
N PHE A 63 12.21 2.34 1.40
CA PHE A 63 12.62 3.38 2.34
C PHE A 63 13.04 4.67 1.63
N TYR A 64 13.98 4.61 0.69
CA TYR A 64 14.42 5.79 -0.06
C TYR A 64 13.28 6.44 -0.85
N MET A 65 12.42 5.63 -1.49
CA MET A 65 11.22 6.15 -2.17
C MET A 65 10.26 6.84 -1.22
N THR A 66 10.17 6.39 0.03
CA THR A 66 9.31 7.04 1.04
C THR A 66 9.94 8.35 1.51
N VAL A 67 11.25 8.40 1.73
CA VAL A 67 11.95 9.63 2.17
C VAL A 67 11.91 10.72 1.08
N PHE A 68 12.30 10.39 -0.15
CA PHE A 68 12.41 11.38 -1.22
C PHE A 68 11.11 11.61 -2.00
N GLY A 69 10.23 10.61 -2.04
CA GLY A 69 9.04 10.61 -2.90
C GLY A 69 7.74 10.19 -2.21
N GLY A 70 7.73 10.13 -0.88
CA GLY A 70 6.58 9.61 -0.13
C GLY A 70 5.35 10.52 -0.18
N TRP A 71 5.54 11.83 -0.19
CA TRP A 71 4.53 12.85 -0.51
C TRP A 71 3.82 12.64 -1.85
N PHE A 72 4.53 12.17 -2.90
CA PHE A 72 3.93 11.75 -4.17
C PHE A 72 3.32 10.33 -4.13
N GLY A 73 3.53 9.58 -3.04
CA GLY A 73 3.10 8.19 -2.93
C GLY A 73 3.92 7.20 -3.75
N LEU A 74 5.16 7.53 -4.16
CA LEU A 74 5.99 6.65 -4.99
C LEU A 74 6.27 5.30 -4.32
N HIS A 75 6.50 5.28 -3.01
CA HIS A 75 6.68 4.04 -2.26
C HIS A 75 5.43 3.16 -2.29
N ASN A 76 4.24 3.76 -2.27
CA ASN A 76 2.97 3.05 -2.38
C ASN A 76 2.77 2.44 -3.78
N PHE A 77 3.19 3.11 -4.85
CA PHE A 77 3.24 2.50 -6.19
C PHE A 77 4.23 1.34 -6.26
N TYR A 78 5.42 1.51 -5.67
CA TYR A 78 6.46 0.48 -5.66
C TYR A 78 6.00 -0.82 -5.01
N VAL A 79 5.25 -0.73 -3.90
CA VAL A 79 4.73 -1.90 -3.19
C VAL A 79 3.33 -2.34 -3.64
N ASN A 80 2.79 -1.78 -4.73
CA ASN A 80 1.45 -2.08 -5.24
C ASN A 80 0.29 -1.73 -4.28
N LYS A 81 0.41 -0.69 -3.46
CA LYS A 81 -0.70 -0.05 -2.73
C LYS A 81 -1.37 1.03 -3.58
N THR A 82 -1.94 0.62 -4.72
CA THR A 82 -2.44 1.51 -5.77
C THR A 82 -3.46 2.54 -5.28
N PHE A 83 -4.44 2.15 -4.45
CA PHE A 83 -5.45 3.09 -3.94
C PHE A 83 -4.84 4.27 -3.16
N LYS A 84 -3.97 3.99 -2.18
CA LYS A 84 -3.26 5.02 -1.42
C LYS A 84 -2.38 5.89 -2.33
N ALA A 85 -1.73 5.28 -3.31
CA ALA A 85 -0.85 5.97 -4.22
C ALA A 85 -1.62 6.95 -5.13
N TYR A 86 -2.77 6.54 -5.67
CA TYR A 86 -3.66 7.42 -6.43
C TYR A 86 -4.25 8.54 -5.59
N PHE A 87 -4.65 8.24 -4.35
CA PHE A 87 -5.13 9.27 -3.43
C PHE A 87 -4.07 10.35 -3.20
N ASN A 88 -2.82 9.97 -2.92
CA ASN A 88 -1.72 10.93 -2.70
C ASN A 88 -1.49 11.81 -3.94
N ILE A 89 -1.43 11.23 -5.14
CA ILE A 89 -1.25 11.99 -6.38
C ILE A 89 -2.44 12.93 -6.62
N LEU A 90 -3.66 12.45 -6.50
CA LEU A 90 -4.86 13.25 -6.77
C LEU A 90 -4.98 14.40 -5.77
N SER A 91 -4.76 14.13 -4.49
CA SER A 91 -4.73 15.14 -3.44
C SER A 91 -3.68 16.22 -3.72
N LEU A 92 -2.46 15.83 -4.10
CA LEU A 92 -1.38 16.75 -4.42
C LEU A 92 -1.68 17.60 -5.66
N LEU A 93 -2.23 16.99 -6.72
CA LEU A 93 -2.63 17.70 -7.94
C LEU A 93 -3.74 18.72 -7.67
N LEU A 94 -4.80 18.32 -6.97
CA LEU A 94 -5.89 19.24 -6.61
C LEU A 94 -5.38 20.40 -5.76
N SER A 95 -4.47 20.13 -4.82
CA SER A 95 -3.87 21.14 -3.95
C SER A 95 -2.98 22.11 -4.71
N PHE A 96 -2.20 21.60 -5.65
CA PHE A 96 -1.37 22.43 -6.52
C PHE A 96 -2.22 23.33 -7.41
N ILE A 97 -3.26 22.78 -8.05
CA ILE A 97 -4.17 23.55 -8.91
C ILE A 97 -4.91 24.61 -8.10
N ALA A 98 -5.53 24.24 -6.97
CA ALA A 98 -6.26 25.17 -6.12
C ALA A 98 -5.37 26.32 -5.62
N SER A 99 -4.15 25.99 -5.15
CA SER A 99 -3.20 27.01 -4.67
C SER A 99 -2.76 27.95 -5.80
N THR A 100 -2.52 27.41 -7.00
CA THR A 100 -2.13 28.20 -8.17
C THR A 100 -3.26 29.17 -8.57
N LEU A 101 -4.49 28.70 -8.66
CA LEU A 101 -5.64 29.51 -9.08
C LEU A 101 -5.95 30.67 -8.11
N VAL A 102 -5.70 30.47 -6.82
CA VAL A 102 -5.85 31.51 -5.78
C VAL A 102 -4.73 32.52 -5.88
N PHE A 103 -3.49 32.04 -6.02
CA PHE A 103 -2.31 32.91 -6.09
C PHE A 103 -2.30 33.78 -7.35
N THR A 104 -2.80 33.27 -8.47
CA THR A 104 -2.94 34.03 -9.73
C THR A 104 -4.15 34.97 -9.74
N GLY A 105 -4.98 34.95 -8.69
CA GLY A 105 -6.19 35.79 -8.59
C GLY A 105 -7.31 35.41 -9.55
N ILE A 106 -7.22 34.25 -10.22
CA ILE A 106 -8.25 33.75 -11.14
C ILE A 106 -9.51 33.38 -10.35
N LEU A 107 -9.35 32.77 -9.17
CA LEU A 107 -10.43 32.51 -8.25
C LEU A 107 -10.56 33.67 -7.25
N GLY A 108 -11.73 34.30 -7.21
CA GLY A 108 -12.06 35.33 -6.22
C GLY A 108 -12.13 34.78 -4.79
N GLN A 109 -12.23 35.67 -3.79
CA GLN A 109 -12.25 35.28 -2.37
C GLN A 109 -13.38 34.31 -2.00
N GLU A 110 -14.48 34.28 -2.76
CA GLU A 110 -15.59 33.33 -2.60
C GLU A 110 -15.15 31.85 -2.69
N PHE A 111 -13.99 31.57 -3.28
CA PHE A 111 -13.43 30.23 -3.41
C PHE A 111 -12.47 29.83 -2.28
N MET A 112 -12.27 30.69 -1.27
CA MET A 112 -11.50 30.37 -0.06
C MET A 112 -12.02 29.11 0.66
N SER A 113 -13.33 28.84 0.60
CA SER A 113 -13.89 27.61 1.18
C SER A 113 -13.38 26.36 0.48
N ILE A 114 -13.23 26.38 -0.85
CA ILE A 114 -12.72 25.23 -1.64
C ILE A 114 -11.25 24.97 -1.33
N THR A 115 -10.44 26.02 -1.15
CA THR A 115 -9.02 25.86 -0.80
C THR A 115 -8.85 25.17 0.54
N VAL A 116 -9.68 25.51 1.53
CA VAL A 116 -9.67 24.84 2.85
C VAL A 116 -9.90 23.34 2.71
N TYR A 117 -10.92 22.92 1.97
CA TYR A 117 -11.20 21.48 1.78
C TYR A 117 -10.05 20.75 1.07
N VAL A 118 -9.46 21.39 0.05
CA VAL A 118 -8.33 20.81 -0.67
C VAL A 118 -7.08 20.74 0.22
N SER A 119 -6.82 21.75 1.05
CA SER A 119 -5.75 21.73 2.05
C SER A 119 -5.92 20.61 3.08
N ILE A 120 -7.15 20.28 3.48
CA ILE A 120 -7.44 19.13 4.35
C ILE A 120 -7.02 17.80 3.67
N LEU A 121 -7.31 17.64 2.38
CA LEU A 121 -6.88 16.46 1.62
C LEU A 121 -5.34 16.35 1.60
N PHE A 122 -4.65 17.47 1.38
CA PHE A 122 -3.18 17.50 1.39
C PHE A 122 -2.62 17.14 2.77
N ALA A 123 -3.20 17.68 3.83
CA ALA A 123 -2.82 17.35 5.20
C ALA A 123 -2.99 15.85 5.48
N ALA A 124 -4.07 15.23 5.00
CA ALA A 124 -4.26 13.78 5.10
C ALA A 124 -3.16 12.99 4.36
N THR A 125 -2.73 13.46 3.19
CA THR A 125 -1.58 12.87 2.45
C THR A 125 -0.28 12.96 3.26
N LEU A 126 -0.01 14.09 3.92
CA LEU A 126 1.17 14.24 4.79
C LEU A 126 1.12 13.30 6.00
N ILE A 127 -0.04 13.17 6.65
CA ILE A 127 -0.23 12.25 7.77
C ILE A 127 0.01 10.80 7.33
N MET A 128 -0.52 10.40 6.18
CA MET A 128 -0.29 9.06 5.63
C MET A 128 1.18 8.81 5.30
N TRP A 129 1.87 9.80 4.73
CA TRP A 129 3.30 9.72 4.46
C TRP A 129 4.12 9.54 5.75
N ILE A 130 3.87 10.35 6.77
CA ILE A 130 4.54 10.25 8.07
C ILE A 130 4.25 8.88 8.71
N SER A 131 3.01 8.41 8.64
CA SER A 131 2.63 7.08 9.14
C SER A 131 3.35 5.95 8.39
N ASP A 132 3.47 6.03 7.08
CA ASP A 132 4.18 5.04 6.27
C ASP A 132 5.69 5.05 6.58
N LEU A 133 6.28 6.24 6.79
CA LEU A 133 7.67 6.41 7.20
C LEU A 133 7.93 5.81 8.58
N ALA A 134 7.07 6.11 9.57
CA ALA A 134 7.14 5.53 10.91
C ALA A 134 6.97 4.01 10.88
N ALA A 135 6.06 3.50 10.04
CA ALA A 135 5.86 2.07 9.86
C ALA A 135 7.08 1.38 9.23
N LEU A 136 7.77 2.04 8.30
CA LEU A 136 9.04 1.53 7.76
C LEU A 136 10.11 1.50 8.85
N LEU A 137 10.35 2.62 9.55
CA LEU A 137 11.34 2.70 10.64
C LEU A 137 11.13 1.62 11.72
N THR A 138 9.88 1.33 12.06
CA THR A 138 9.50 0.28 13.03
C THR A 138 9.42 -1.13 12.44
N LYS A 139 9.75 -1.32 11.15
CA LYS A 139 9.61 -2.58 10.39
C LYS A 139 8.20 -3.19 10.45
N SER A 140 7.19 -2.34 10.66
CA SER A 140 5.77 -2.70 10.73
C SER A 140 5.02 -2.39 9.43
N PHE A 141 5.71 -1.82 8.43
CA PHE A 141 5.12 -1.48 7.14
C PHE A 141 4.58 -2.71 6.41
N LYS A 142 3.25 -2.76 6.28
CA LYS A 142 2.55 -3.85 5.61
C LYS A 142 2.65 -3.74 4.09
N VAL A 143 2.99 -4.82 3.42
CA VAL A 143 3.11 -4.95 1.96
C VAL A 143 2.10 -6.00 1.47
N PRO A 144 1.35 -5.75 0.38
CA PRO A 144 0.50 -6.76 -0.21
C PRO A 144 1.35 -7.81 -0.94
N VAL A 145 1.05 -9.08 -0.75
CA VAL A 145 1.73 -10.21 -1.39
C VAL A 145 0.72 -11.28 -1.77
N VAL A 146 1.06 -12.08 -2.77
CA VAL A 146 0.29 -13.27 -3.16
C VAL A 146 1.16 -14.50 -2.96
N LEU A 147 0.59 -15.56 -2.39
CA LEU A 147 1.27 -16.84 -2.21
C LEU A 147 1.36 -17.61 -3.52
N LYS A 148 2.47 -18.32 -3.75
CA LYS A 148 2.67 -19.12 -4.96
C LYS A 148 1.51 -20.07 -5.27
N LYS A 149 0.94 -20.72 -4.25
CA LYS A 149 -0.23 -21.63 -4.40
C LYS A 149 -1.46 -20.94 -5.00
N ASN A 150 -1.70 -19.67 -4.71
CA ASN A 150 -2.84 -18.92 -5.25
C ASN A 150 -2.57 -18.43 -6.68
N ILE A 151 -1.30 -18.24 -7.04
CA ILE A 151 -0.88 -17.96 -8.42
C ILE A 151 -1.16 -19.17 -9.32
N GLU A 152 -0.84 -20.37 -8.84
CA GLU A 152 -1.04 -21.62 -9.58
C GLU A 152 -2.52 -21.99 -9.73
N LYS A 153 -3.37 -21.67 -8.74
CA LYS A 153 -4.84 -21.84 -8.85
C LYS A 153 -5.42 -21.07 -10.04
N GLY A 154 -5.12 -19.77 -10.15
CA GLY A 154 -5.63 -18.96 -11.26
C GLY A 154 -5.22 -19.47 -12.63
N LYS A 155 -3.98 -19.99 -12.78
CA LYS A 155 -3.55 -20.59 -14.05
C LYS A 155 -4.38 -21.80 -14.46
N LYS A 156 -4.86 -22.60 -13.51
CA LYS A 156 -5.67 -23.80 -13.80
C LYS A 156 -7.09 -23.43 -14.22
N ASP A 157 -7.64 -22.37 -13.66
CA ASP A 157 -8.97 -21.86 -14.04
C ASP A 157 -8.96 -21.27 -15.45
N ASP A 158 -7.85 -20.67 -15.88
CA ASP A 158 -7.67 -20.15 -17.25
C ASP A 158 -7.53 -21.26 -18.33
N THR A 159 -7.33 -22.53 -17.94
CA THR A 159 -7.09 -23.65 -18.88
C THR A 159 -8.31 -24.58 -19.05
N LYS A 160 -9.46 -24.22 -18.47
CA LYS A 160 -10.73 -24.94 -18.62
C LYS A 160 -11.72 -24.11 -19.44
#